data_AF-A0A929CEY2-F1
#
_entry.id   AF-A0A929CEY2-F1
#
_cell.length_a   1.000
_cell.length_b   1.000
_cell.length_c   1.000
_cell.angle_alpha   90.00
_cell.angle_beta   90.00
_cell.angle_gamma   90.00
#
_symmetry.space_group_name_H-M   'P 1'
#
loop_
_entity.id
_entity.type
_entity.pdbx_description
1 polymer ?
#
loop_
_entity_poly.entity_id
_entity_poly.type
_entity_poly.pdbx_seq_one_letter_code
_entity_poly.pdbx_strand_id
1 'polypeptide(L)'
;MNKILSLFAICSIILVSSCTKVDEEDQKNVGTLTLPAASFYYTGNEGPAPATVTFHNTSEYSDQYKWTFHNGSTSNEFEPSFTYHNNTGEDKTFLVTLTATDTYTGETNTRSKSILILPSN
;
A
#
# COMPACT_ATOMS: atom_id res chain seq x y z
N MET A 1 55.20 -25.81 -45.43
CA MET A 1 54.48 -24.78 -46.22
C MET A 1 53.76 -23.87 -45.23
N ASN A 2 53.80 -22.56 -45.47
CA ASN A 2 53.72 -21.40 -44.53
C ASN A 2 52.35 -21.20 -43.82
N LYS A 3 52.33 -20.96 -42.49
CA LYS A 3 52.12 -19.69 -41.70
C LYS A 3 50.75 -18.95 -41.82
N ILE A 4 50.03 -18.94 -40.67
CA ILE A 4 49.24 -17.90 -39.94
C ILE A 4 48.76 -16.61 -40.68
N LEU A 5 47.49 -16.21 -40.40
CA LEU A 5 46.86 -14.87 -40.14
C LEU A 5 45.50 -14.78 -40.92
N SER A 6 44.31 -14.72 -40.30
CA SER A 6 43.64 -13.63 -39.58
C SER A 6 43.44 -12.30 -40.36
N LEU A 7 42.16 -11.90 -40.48
CA LEU A 7 41.60 -10.54 -40.33
C LEU A 7 41.04 -9.76 -41.56
N PHE A 8 39.77 -9.31 -41.37
CA PHE A 8 39.00 -8.19 -41.95
C PHE A 8 38.38 -8.20 -43.37
N ALA A 9 37.04 -8.12 -43.35
CA ALA A 9 36.15 -7.18 -44.04
C ALA A 9 36.20 -7.04 -45.57
N ILE A 10 35.08 -7.32 -46.27
CA ILE A 10 34.57 -6.44 -47.34
C ILE A 10 33.02 -6.45 -47.42
N CYS A 11 32.50 -5.23 -47.23
CA CYS A 11 31.28 -4.59 -47.70
C CYS A 11 30.45 -5.25 -48.82
N SER A 12 29.12 -5.23 -48.68
CA SER A 12 28.18 -5.08 -49.81
C SER A 12 26.91 -4.38 -49.34
N ILE A 13 26.87 -3.07 -49.56
CA ILE A 13 25.68 -2.23 -49.46
C ILE A 13 24.77 -2.55 -50.65
N ILE A 14 23.51 -2.93 -50.42
CA ILE A 14 22.40 -2.65 -51.35
C ILE A 14 21.18 -2.24 -50.53
N LEU A 15 20.76 -0.97 -50.69
CA LEU A 15 19.46 -0.48 -50.22
C LEU A 15 18.34 -1.09 -51.08
N VAL A 16 17.34 -1.70 -50.44
CA VAL A 16 16.00 -1.85 -51.02
C VAL A 16 14.99 -1.14 -50.12
N SER A 17 14.51 0.01 -50.60
CA SER A 17 13.24 0.59 -50.17
C SER A 17 12.11 -0.34 -50.61
N SER A 18 11.33 -0.88 -49.67
CA SER A 18 9.86 -0.82 -49.72
C SER A 18 9.24 -1.45 -48.45
N CYS A 19 8.61 -0.58 -47.66
CA CYS A 19 7.45 -0.78 -46.78
C CYS A 19 7.15 -2.22 -46.28
N THR A 20 7.66 -2.59 -45.12
CA THR A 20 6.84 -3.37 -44.20
C THR A 20 6.03 -2.37 -43.39
N LYS A 21 4.74 -2.24 -43.70
CA LYS A 21 3.78 -1.67 -42.76
C LYS A 21 3.98 -2.45 -41.46
N VAL A 22 4.33 -1.74 -40.41
CA VAL A 22 4.07 -2.26 -39.07
C VAL A 22 2.56 -2.27 -39.01
N ASP A 23 1.96 -3.45 -39.09
CA ASP A 23 0.53 -3.58 -38.92
C ASP A 23 0.23 -3.13 -37.49
N GLU A 24 -0.29 -1.92 -37.36
CA GLU A 24 -0.76 -1.33 -36.12
C GLU A 24 -2.02 -2.08 -35.69
N GLU A 25 -1.90 -3.16 -34.90
CA GLU A 25 -3.03 -3.65 -34.09
C GLU A 25 -2.57 -4.09 -32.67
N ASP A 26 -3.05 -3.31 -31.69
CA ASP A 26 -3.16 -3.52 -30.25
C ASP A 26 -1.94 -3.99 -29.45
N GLN A 27 -1.05 -3.03 -29.13
CA GLN A 27 -0.35 -3.09 -27.85
C GLN A 27 -1.37 -2.90 -26.73
N LYS A 28 -1.99 -4.00 -26.28
CA LYS A 28 -2.81 -4.04 -25.07
C LYS A 28 -1.95 -3.48 -23.93
N ASN A 29 -2.25 -2.26 -23.50
CA ASN A 29 -1.62 -1.64 -22.36
C ASN A 29 -1.90 -2.53 -21.15
N VAL A 30 -0.92 -3.36 -20.76
CA VAL A 30 -0.99 -4.15 -19.54
C VAL A 30 -0.84 -3.14 -18.40
N GLY A 31 -1.95 -2.56 -17.96
CA GLY A 31 -1.99 -1.74 -16.77
C GLY A 31 -1.46 -2.56 -15.61
N THR A 32 -0.41 -2.07 -14.94
CA THR A 32 0.10 -2.69 -13.73
C THR A 32 -1.00 -2.63 -12.66
N LEU A 33 -1.44 -3.79 -12.18
CA LEU A 33 -2.39 -3.87 -11.07
C LEU A 33 -1.72 -3.32 -9.81
N THR A 34 -2.17 -2.15 -9.35
CA THR A 34 -1.77 -1.58 -8.06
C THR A 34 -2.74 -2.05 -6.99
N LEU A 35 -2.26 -2.81 -6.02
CA LEU A 35 -3.08 -3.30 -4.90
C LEU A 35 -3.12 -2.26 -3.77
N PRO A 36 -4.22 -2.21 -2.99
CA PRO A 36 -4.29 -1.41 -1.77
C PRO A 36 -3.08 -1.62 -0.86
N ALA A 37 -2.57 -0.53 -0.29
CA ALA A 37 -1.51 -0.55 0.70
C ALA A 37 -2.00 0.19 1.96
N ALA A 38 -2.53 -0.55 2.93
CA ALA A 38 -3.05 0.02 4.16
C ALA A 38 -1.89 0.52 5.04
N SER A 39 -1.95 1.78 5.43
CA SER A 39 -0.98 2.38 6.34
C SER A 39 -1.61 3.52 7.12
N PHE A 40 -1.13 3.72 8.33
CA PHE A 40 -1.57 4.83 9.18
C PHE A 40 -0.55 5.13 10.27
N TYR A 41 -0.71 6.29 10.90
CA TYR A 41 -0.14 6.61 12.19
C TYR A 41 -1.24 7.21 13.08
N TYR A 42 -0.92 7.52 14.33
CA TYR A 42 -1.87 8.12 15.25
C TYR A 42 -1.19 9.18 16.12
N THR A 43 -2.02 10.07 16.67
CA THR A 43 -1.62 11.11 17.61
C THR A 43 -2.62 11.16 18.76
N GLY A 44 -2.20 11.56 19.95
CA GLY A 44 -3.06 11.62 21.12
C GLY A 44 -2.31 11.23 22.39
N ASN A 45 -3.01 11.28 23.52
CA ASN A 45 -2.38 11.06 24.82
C ASN A 45 -2.30 9.55 25.12
N GLU A 46 -1.12 8.93 24.97
CA GLU A 46 -0.78 7.59 25.49
C GLU A 46 -0.66 7.63 27.03
N GLY A 47 -1.65 8.19 27.70
CA GLY A 47 -1.65 8.52 29.12
C GLY A 47 -2.74 7.77 29.90
N PRO A 48 -3.09 8.27 31.11
CA PRO A 48 -4.18 7.72 31.90
C PRO A 48 -5.50 7.76 31.15
N ALA A 49 -6.29 6.70 31.30
CA ALA A 49 -7.65 6.69 30.77
C ALA A 49 -8.55 7.73 31.47
N PRO A 50 -9.53 8.33 30.76
CA PRO A 50 -9.82 8.12 29.34
C PRO A 50 -8.83 8.85 28.42
N ALA A 51 -8.39 8.14 27.38
CA ALA A 51 -7.40 8.62 26.42
C ALA A 51 -8.02 8.68 25.02
N THR A 52 -8.08 9.88 24.43
CA THR A 52 -8.54 10.06 23.05
C THR A 52 -7.36 10.00 22.09
N VAL A 53 -7.48 9.13 21.08
CA VAL A 53 -6.49 8.92 20.01
C VAL A 53 -7.13 9.26 18.68
N THR A 54 -6.43 10.06 17.87
CA THR A 54 -6.80 10.40 16.49
C THR A 54 -5.94 9.61 15.52
N PHE A 55 -6.57 9.01 14.52
CA PHE A 55 -5.93 8.17 13.52
C PHE A 55 -5.78 8.90 12.20
N HIS A 56 -4.58 8.82 11.62
CA HIS A 56 -4.21 9.48 10.36
C HIS A 56 -3.93 8.43 9.30
N ASN A 57 -4.82 8.33 8.33
CA ASN A 57 -4.74 7.34 7.26
C ASN A 57 -3.75 7.78 6.19
N THR A 58 -2.78 6.92 5.89
CA THR A 58 -1.78 7.14 4.84
C THR A 58 -1.79 5.98 3.85
N SER A 59 -2.96 5.36 3.64
CA SER A 59 -3.11 4.22 2.74
C SER A 59 -3.08 4.67 1.28
N GLU A 60 -2.51 3.83 0.42
CA GLU A 60 -2.42 4.08 -1.02
C GLU A 60 -3.27 3.07 -1.80
N TYR A 61 -3.66 3.44 -3.02
CA TYR A 61 -4.38 2.58 -3.98
C TYR A 61 -5.70 1.98 -3.44
N SER A 62 -6.46 2.79 -2.71
CA SER A 62 -7.73 2.39 -2.08
C SER A 62 -8.66 3.59 -1.98
N ASP A 63 -9.98 3.35 -1.99
CA ASP A 63 -11.03 4.39 -1.90
C ASP A 63 -12.04 4.14 -0.78
N GLN A 64 -11.98 2.99 -0.09
CA GLN A 64 -12.80 2.67 1.07
C GLN A 64 -11.95 2.24 2.26
N TYR A 65 -12.37 2.66 3.47
CA TYR A 65 -11.64 2.41 4.71
C TYR A 65 -12.56 1.91 5.80
N LYS A 66 -12.06 0.95 6.59
CA LYS A 66 -12.75 0.43 7.77
C LYS A 66 -11.76 0.29 8.92
N TRP A 67 -12.04 1.00 9.99
CA TRP A 67 -11.36 0.87 11.27
C TRP A 67 -12.11 -0.14 12.13
N THR A 68 -11.37 -1.02 12.80
CA THR A 68 -11.90 -1.94 13.82
C THR A 68 -11.08 -1.76 15.09
N PHE A 69 -11.77 -1.39 16.17
CA PHE A 69 -11.18 -1.18 17.48
C PHE A 69 -11.24 -2.45 18.33
N HIS A 70 -10.48 -2.49 19.42
CA HIS A 70 -10.34 -3.66 20.29
C HIS A 70 -11.66 -4.21 20.87
N ASN A 71 -12.70 -3.37 20.95
CA ASN A 71 -14.01 -3.72 21.49
C ASN A 71 -15.02 -4.16 20.41
N GLY A 72 -14.59 -4.22 19.14
CA GLY A 72 -15.45 -4.52 17.99
C GLY A 72 -16.21 -3.31 17.42
N SER A 73 -16.08 -2.12 18.02
CA SER A 73 -16.55 -0.88 17.38
C SER A 73 -15.81 -0.65 16.07
N THR A 74 -16.48 0.02 15.14
CA THR A 74 -15.93 0.31 13.81
C THR A 74 -16.16 1.75 13.40
N SER A 75 -15.35 2.25 12.47
CA SER A 75 -15.56 3.53 11.79
C SER A 75 -15.21 3.38 10.31
N ASN A 76 -15.92 4.10 9.44
CA ASN A 76 -15.60 4.19 8.01
C ASN A 76 -15.06 5.58 7.64
N GLU A 77 -14.79 6.43 8.64
CA GLU A 77 -14.16 7.73 8.41
C GLU A 77 -12.73 7.54 7.89
N PHE A 78 -12.28 8.49 7.07
CA PHE A 78 -10.89 8.51 6.60
C PHE A 78 -9.93 8.63 7.80
N GLU A 79 -10.24 9.52 8.74
CA GLU A 79 -9.43 9.85 9.92
C GLU A 79 -10.30 9.94 11.19
N PRO A 80 -10.64 8.80 11.83
CA PRO A 80 -11.48 8.81 13.02
C PRO A 80 -10.70 9.20 14.27
N SER A 81 -11.45 9.57 15.31
CA SER A 81 -10.95 9.59 16.69
C SER A 81 -11.68 8.55 17.53
N PHE A 82 -10.97 7.94 18.49
CA PHE A 82 -11.53 6.94 19.41
C PHE A 82 -11.05 7.20 20.84
N THR A 83 -11.95 7.06 21.80
CA THR A 83 -11.64 7.21 23.23
C THR A 83 -11.51 5.86 23.90
N TYR A 84 -10.32 5.57 24.43
CA TYR A 84 -10.00 4.35 25.15
C TYR A 84 -10.26 4.53 26.65
N HIS A 85 -10.86 3.50 27.23
CA HIS A 85 -11.08 3.39 28.67
C HIS A 85 -10.26 2.24 29.24
N ASN A 86 -9.52 2.50 30.31
CA ASN A 86 -8.78 1.50 31.06
C ASN A 86 -9.15 1.58 32.54
N ASN A 87 -10.14 0.77 32.92
CA ASN A 87 -10.65 0.71 34.30
C ASN A 87 -9.92 -0.38 35.13
N THR A 88 -8.78 -0.89 34.65
CA THR A 88 -7.93 -1.82 35.42
C THR A 88 -6.84 -1.05 36.15
N GLY A 89 -6.25 -1.65 37.19
CA GLY A 89 -5.12 -1.07 37.93
C GLY A 89 -3.76 -1.26 37.26
N GLU A 90 -3.74 -1.73 36.00
CA GLU A 90 -2.55 -2.06 35.24
C GLU A 90 -2.62 -1.48 33.82
N ASP A 91 -1.48 -1.23 33.21
CA ASP A 91 -1.35 -0.76 31.83
C ASP A 91 -1.96 -1.77 30.86
N LYS A 92 -2.69 -1.26 29.86
CA LYS A 92 -3.38 -2.11 28.89
C LYS A 92 -3.04 -1.72 27.46
N THR A 93 -2.72 -2.72 26.65
CA THR A 93 -2.53 -2.54 25.22
C THR A 93 -3.81 -2.86 24.46
N PHE A 94 -4.22 -1.95 23.58
CA PHE A 94 -5.37 -2.11 22.71
C PHE A 94 -4.95 -2.19 21.23
N LEU A 95 -5.51 -3.16 20.51
CA LEU A 95 -5.29 -3.31 19.08
C LEU A 95 -6.28 -2.44 18.29
N VAL A 96 -5.77 -1.75 17.27
CA VAL A 96 -6.55 -1.08 16.24
C VAL A 96 -6.14 -1.63 14.89
N THR A 97 -7.12 -1.82 14.00
CA THR A 97 -6.92 -2.37 12.66
C THR A 97 -7.59 -1.48 11.63
N LEU A 98 -6.85 -1.06 10.61
CA LEU A 98 -7.34 -0.40 9.40
C LEU A 98 -7.38 -1.41 8.26
N THR A 99 -8.52 -1.57 7.63
CA THR A 99 -8.68 -2.26 6.35
C THR A 99 -8.93 -1.21 5.27
N ALA A 100 -8.07 -1.18 4.26
CA ALA A 100 -8.20 -0.37 3.06
C ALA A 100 -8.66 -1.26 1.90
N THR A 101 -9.63 -0.78 1.12
CA THR A 101 -10.27 -1.51 0.03
C THR A 101 -10.24 -0.65 -1.23
N ASP A 102 -9.90 -1.26 -2.36
CA ASP A 102 -10.19 -0.71 -3.67
C ASP A 102 -11.55 -1.26 -4.11
N THR A 103 -12.57 -0.41 -4.17
CA THR A 103 -13.94 -0.84 -4.48
C THR A 103 -14.12 -1.26 -5.95
N TYR A 104 -13.21 -0.87 -6.84
CA TYR A 104 -13.27 -1.27 -8.25
C TYR A 104 -12.83 -2.72 -8.44
N THR A 105 -11.71 -3.10 -7.83
CA THR A 105 -11.17 -4.47 -7.91
C THR A 105 -11.73 -5.40 -6.83
N GLY A 106 -12.19 -4.86 -5.71
CA GLY A 106 -12.57 -5.61 -4.51
C GLY A 106 -11.38 -6.07 -3.67
N GLU A 107 -10.16 -5.76 -4.10
CA GLU A 107 -8.94 -6.11 -3.37
C GLU A 107 -8.83 -5.33 -2.07
N THR A 108 -8.17 -5.92 -1.08
CA THR A 108 -8.03 -5.30 0.24
C THR A 108 -6.64 -5.47 0.82
N ASN A 109 -6.26 -4.55 1.68
CA ASN A 109 -5.08 -4.66 2.53
C ASN A 109 -5.39 -4.21 3.95
N THR A 110 -4.66 -4.72 4.93
CA THR A 110 -4.93 -4.45 6.34
C THR A 110 -3.65 -4.12 7.09
N ARG A 111 -3.74 -3.15 8.00
CA ARG A 111 -2.67 -2.73 8.91
C ARG A 111 -3.20 -2.68 10.34
N SER A 112 -2.41 -3.16 11.30
CA SER A 112 -2.73 -3.04 12.72
C SER A 112 -1.62 -2.34 13.50
N LYS A 113 -2.01 -1.67 14.59
CA LYS A 113 -1.09 -1.11 15.59
C LYS A 113 -1.63 -1.34 17.00
N SER A 114 -0.70 -1.44 17.94
CA SER A 114 -0.97 -1.49 19.36
C SER A 114 -0.86 -0.10 19.97
N ILE A 115 -1.75 0.22 20.92
CA ILE A 115 -1.77 1.46 21.69
C ILE A 115 -1.74 1.10 23.17
N LEU A 116 -0.78 1.65 23.91
CA LEU A 116 -0.67 1.48 25.36
C LEU A 116 -1.46 2.58 26.08
N ILE A 117 -2.36 2.19 26.99
CA ILE A 117 -3.17 3.10 27.79
C ILE A 117 -2.98 2.78 29.27
N LEU A 118 -2.62 3.78 30.06
CA LEU A 118 -2.40 3.64 31.50
C LEU A 118 -3.74 3.58 32.26
N PRO A 119 -3.78 3.02 33.48
CA PRO A 119 -4.94 3.04 34.36
C PRO A 119 -5.58 4.42 34.49
N SER A 120 -6.90 4.47 34.72
CA SER A 120 -7.53 5.70 35.22
C SER A 120 -6.94 6.04 36.59
N ASN A 121 -6.44 7.27 36.74
CA ASN A 121 -5.96 7.80 38.03
C ASN A 121 -7.04 7.76 39.12
#